data_AF-A0A4Q1VJH1-F1
#
_entry.id   AF-A0A4Q1VJH1-F1
#
_cell.length_a   1.000
_cell.length_b   1.000
_cell.length_c   1.000
_cell.angle_alpha   90.00
_cell.angle_beta   90.00
_cell.angle_gamma   90.00
#
_symmetry.space_group_name_H-M   'P 1'
#
loop_
_entity.id
_entity.type
_entity.pdbx_description
1 polymer ?
#
loop_
_entity_poly.entity_id
_entity_poly.type
_entity_poly.pdbx_seq_one_letter_code
_entity_poly.pdbx_strand_id
1 'polypeptide(L)'
;MVAPRHGSRPAWASCCSRLRTDDSPVDFRRWLEQVKSYSVAASTAFVVTLLAVLVLALLPVPELQEFGIDIGFDNDKLNHASAFATLAALGGLGWPRHKITLVIFLALVGAAIEVLQGTTLIDRDLDVFDWVADCIGIAGGLVVALCVNWAMHRKG
;
A
#
# COMPACT_ATOMS: atom_id res chain seq x y z
N MET A 1 62.86 4.75 49.91
CA MET A 1 62.05 4.02 48.89
C MET A 1 60.61 4.03 49.35
N VAL A 2 59.74 4.81 48.72
CA VAL A 2 58.31 4.90 49.05
C VAL A 2 57.54 4.18 47.94
N ALA A 3 56.79 3.13 48.30
CA ALA A 3 55.96 2.37 47.38
C ALA A 3 54.77 3.21 46.86
N PRO A 4 54.31 3.03 45.61
CA PRO A 4 53.10 3.70 45.14
C PRO A 4 51.86 3.01 45.72
N ARG A 5 50.95 3.79 46.31
CA ARG A 5 49.64 3.31 46.75
C ARG A 5 48.76 3.08 45.52
N HIS A 6 48.34 1.84 45.30
CA HIS A 6 47.27 1.50 44.36
C HIS A 6 45.96 2.12 44.83
N GLY A 7 45.55 3.22 44.20
CA GLY A 7 44.21 3.80 44.36
C GLY A 7 43.18 2.93 43.66
N SER A 8 42.51 2.06 44.41
CA SER A 8 41.31 1.35 43.98
C SER A 8 40.22 2.35 43.61
N ARG A 9 39.84 2.41 42.33
CA ARG A 9 38.74 3.25 41.85
C ARG A 9 37.44 2.83 42.56
N PRO A 10 36.62 3.76 43.04
CA PRO A 10 35.42 3.43 43.80
C PRO A 10 34.34 2.79 42.89
N ALA A 11 33.63 1.81 43.42
CA ALA A 11 32.66 0.97 42.69
C ALA A 11 31.55 1.77 41.96
N TRP A 12 31.22 2.97 42.44
CA TRP A 12 30.23 3.84 41.80
C TRP A 12 30.68 4.38 40.43
N ALA A 13 31.99 4.48 40.19
CA ALA A 13 32.54 4.95 38.91
C ALA A 13 32.22 4.00 37.74
N SER A 14 31.94 2.72 38.04
CA SER A 14 31.52 1.73 37.04
C SER A 14 29.99 1.66 36.84
N CYS A 15 29.22 2.27 37.74
CA CYS A 15 27.75 2.31 37.65
C CYS A 15 27.29 3.44 36.71
N CYS A 16 27.93 4.62 36.78
CA CYS A 16 27.63 5.74 35.88
C CYS A 16 27.98 5.49 34.40
N SER A 17 28.90 4.56 34.08
CA SER A 17 29.20 4.21 32.69
C SER A 17 28.16 3.26 32.07
N ARG A 18 27.28 2.65 32.90
CA ARG A 18 26.27 1.66 32.47
C ARG A 18 24.86 2.27 32.32
N LEU A 19 24.72 3.55 32.63
CA LEU A 19 23.57 4.39 32.30
C LEU A 19 23.90 5.37 31.17
N ARG A 20 24.79 4.96 30.25
CA ARG A 20 24.76 5.49 28.89
C ARG A 20 23.53 4.86 28.25
N THR A 21 22.43 5.60 28.34
CA THR A 21 21.25 5.38 27.52
C THR A 21 21.72 5.05 26.11
N ASP A 22 21.22 3.95 25.59
CA ASP A 22 21.22 3.68 24.16
C ASP A 22 20.31 4.72 23.50
N ASP A 23 20.73 5.99 23.55
CA ASP A 23 20.22 7.06 22.71
C ASP A 23 21.04 7.03 21.41
N SER A 24 21.15 5.84 20.78
CA SER A 24 21.43 5.85 19.36
C SER A 24 20.31 6.68 18.74
N PRO A 25 20.59 7.84 18.13
CA PRO A 25 19.55 8.56 17.42
C PRO A 25 19.04 7.56 16.40
N VAL A 26 17.80 7.08 16.58
CA VAL A 26 17.11 6.20 15.66
C VAL A 26 17.51 6.66 14.27
N ASP A 27 18.33 5.87 13.57
CA ASP A 27 19.19 6.37 12.49
C ASP A 27 18.30 7.09 11.47
N PHE A 28 18.22 8.42 11.60
CA PHE A 28 17.12 9.19 11.04
C PHE A 28 17.19 9.12 9.52
N ARG A 29 18.40 8.96 8.98
CA ARG A 29 18.63 8.66 7.56
C ARG A 29 18.06 7.29 7.19
N ARG A 30 18.35 6.26 7.97
CA ARG A 30 17.85 4.90 7.73
C ARG A 30 16.33 4.82 7.82
N TRP A 31 15.72 5.51 8.79
CA TRP A 31 14.27 5.65 8.89
C TRP A 31 13.69 6.41 7.68
N LEU A 32 14.29 7.53 7.28
CA LEU A 32 13.86 8.29 6.10
C LEU A 32 14.00 7.48 4.80
N GLU A 33 15.10 6.77 4.62
CA GLU A 33 15.35 5.89 3.47
C GLU A 33 14.34 4.75 3.42
N GLN A 34 14.05 4.15 4.57
CA GLN A 34 13.08 3.08 4.69
C GLN A 34 11.65 3.57 4.36
N VAL A 35 11.19 4.69 4.93
CA VAL A 35 9.89 5.30 4.62
C VAL A 35 9.78 5.72 3.14
N LYS A 36 10.84 6.28 2.57
CA LYS A 36 10.88 6.68 1.16
C LYS A 36 10.85 5.47 0.23
N SER A 37 11.58 4.41 0.56
CA SER A 37 11.61 3.17 -0.22
C SER A 37 10.26 2.44 -0.21
N TYR A 38 9.53 2.48 0.92
CA TYR A 38 8.17 1.93 1.01
C TYR A 38 7.17 2.69 0.13
N SER A 39 7.24 4.02 0.12
CA SER A 39 6.39 4.85 -0.73
C SER A 39 6.67 4.59 -2.22
N VAL A 40 7.94 4.49 -2.62
CA VAL A 40 8.31 4.18 -4.02
C VAL A 40 7.83 2.79 -4.41
N ALA A 41 8.04 1.76 -3.59
CA ALA A 41 7.57 0.41 -3.89
C ALA A 41 6.05 0.34 -4.02
N ALA A 42 5.31 0.98 -3.11
CA ALA A 42 3.84 1.03 -3.16
C ALA A 42 3.32 1.83 -4.37
N SER A 43 3.98 2.95 -4.72
CA SER A 43 3.66 3.74 -5.91
C SER A 43 3.93 2.98 -7.20
N THR A 44 5.05 2.25 -7.30
CA THR A 44 5.35 1.40 -8.45
C THR A 44 4.36 0.26 -8.56
N ALA A 45 4.06 -0.43 -7.44
CA ALA A 45 3.06 -1.47 -7.40
C ALA A 45 1.68 -0.95 -7.81
N PHE A 46 1.29 0.25 -7.38
CA PHE A 46 0.04 0.89 -7.80
C PHE A 46 -0.04 1.07 -9.30
N VAL A 47 1.01 1.60 -9.94
CA VAL A 47 1.02 1.81 -11.40
C VAL A 47 0.93 0.49 -12.15
N VAL A 48 1.70 -0.51 -11.73
CA VAL A 48 1.66 -1.85 -12.35
C VAL A 48 0.27 -2.47 -12.21
N THR A 49 -0.31 -2.44 -11.01
CA THR A 49 -1.66 -2.96 -10.77
C THR A 49 -2.71 -2.19 -11.56
N LEU A 50 -2.60 -0.86 -11.68
CA LEU A 50 -3.55 -0.04 -12.44
C LEU A 50 -3.54 -0.43 -13.92
N LEU A 51 -2.35 -0.59 -14.50
CA LEU A 51 -2.21 -1.04 -15.88
C LEU A 51 -2.75 -2.46 -16.05
N ALA A 52 -2.46 -3.37 -15.12
CA ALA A 52 -2.99 -4.73 -15.17
C ALA A 52 -4.53 -4.75 -15.12
N VAL A 53 -5.14 -3.96 -14.23
CA VAL A 53 -6.61 -3.85 -14.11
C VAL A 53 -7.21 -3.26 -15.38
N LEU A 54 -6.63 -2.20 -15.95
CA LEU A 54 -7.10 -1.61 -17.20
C LEU A 54 -7.02 -2.60 -18.37
N VAL A 55 -5.92 -3.34 -18.47
CA VAL A 55 -5.75 -4.37 -19.52
C VAL A 55 -6.77 -5.48 -19.32
N LEU A 56 -6.91 -6.03 -18.11
CA LEU A 56 -7.84 -7.13 -17.83
C LEU A 56 -9.31 -6.71 -18.02
N ALA A 57 -9.67 -5.49 -17.64
CA ALA A 57 -11.04 -5.00 -17.76
C ALA A 57 -11.44 -4.65 -19.20
N LEU A 58 -10.46 -4.27 -20.04
CA LEU A 58 -10.70 -3.91 -21.44
C LEU A 58 -10.41 -5.05 -22.42
N LEU A 59 -9.79 -6.16 -21.96
CA LEU A 59 -9.57 -7.32 -22.80
C LEU A 59 -10.90 -8.07 -23.02
N PRO A 60 -11.21 -8.53 -24.24
CA PRO A 60 -12.35 -9.40 -24.48
C PRO A 60 -12.21 -10.72 -23.71
N VAL A 61 -13.15 -11.00 -22.82
CA VAL A 61 -13.24 -12.26 -22.04
C VAL A 61 -13.19 -13.55 -22.89
N PRO A 62 -13.73 -13.61 -24.13
CA PRO A 62 -13.68 -14.83 -24.94
C PRO A 62 -12.26 -15.35 -25.20
N GLU A 63 -11.29 -14.45 -25.38
CA GLU A 63 -9.91 -14.86 -25.65
C GLU A 63 -9.22 -15.39 -24.37
N LEU A 64 -9.49 -14.82 -23.20
CA LEU A 64 -8.86 -15.23 -21.94
C LEU A 64 -9.31 -16.62 -21.45
N GLN A 65 -10.61 -16.92 -21.60
CA GLN A 65 -11.15 -18.23 -21.26
C GLN A 65 -10.65 -19.32 -22.22
N GLU A 66 -10.38 -18.99 -23.48
CA GLU A 66 -9.79 -19.90 -24.45
C GLU A 66 -8.35 -20.29 -24.06
N PHE A 67 -7.62 -19.43 -23.35
CA PHE A 67 -6.31 -19.73 -22.79
C PHE A 67 -6.34 -20.44 -21.42
N GLY A 68 -7.52 -20.74 -20.87
CA GLY A 68 -7.66 -21.41 -19.57
C GLY A 68 -7.22 -20.56 -18.37
N ILE A 69 -7.20 -19.24 -18.54
CA ILE A 69 -6.77 -18.28 -17.53
C ILE A 69 -8.02 -17.76 -16.80
N ASP A 70 -8.29 -18.32 -15.62
CA ASP A 70 -9.33 -17.84 -14.70
C ASP A 70 -8.68 -16.97 -13.62
N ILE A 71 -8.79 -15.64 -13.77
CA ILE A 71 -8.21 -14.66 -12.85
C ILE A 71 -9.33 -14.02 -12.04
N GLY A 72 -9.44 -14.40 -10.78
CA GLY A 72 -10.33 -13.76 -9.81
C GLY A 72 -11.37 -14.71 -9.23
N PHE A 73 -12.55 -14.17 -8.96
CA PHE A 73 -13.75 -14.83 -8.50
C PHE A 73 -14.71 -15.02 -9.67
N ASP A 74 -15.57 -16.04 -9.59
CA ASP A 74 -16.68 -16.26 -10.56
C ASP A 74 -17.65 -15.08 -10.65
N ASN A 75 -17.63 -14.19 -9.65
CA ASN A 75 -18.48 -13.01 -9.58
C ASN A 75 -17.70 -11.75 -9.97
N ASP A 76 -18.08 -11.14 -11.09
CA ASP A 76 -17.45 -9.94 -11.64
C ASP A 76 -17.41 -8.77 -10.63
N LYS A 77 -18.45 -8.64 -9.81
CA LYS A 77 -18.54 -7.61 -8.76
C LYS A 77 -17.47 -7.76 -7.69
N LEU A 78 -17.10 -9.00 -7.36
CA LEU A 78 -16.02 -9.27 -6.41
C LEU A 78 -14.65 -8.99 -7.04
N ASN A 79 -14.50 -9.23 -8.34
CA ASN A 79 -13.27 -8.88 -9.07
C ASN A 79 -13.06 -7.37 -9.09
N HIS A 80 -14.11 -6.63 -9.48
CA HIS A 80 -14.15 -5.17 -9.43
C HIS A 80 -13.82 -4.64 -8.02
N ALA A 81 -14.57 -5.06 -7.01
CA ALA A 81 -14.34 -4.62 -5.63
C ALA A 81 -12.92 -4.95 -5.13
N SER A 82 -12.39 -6.14 -5.41
CA SER A 82 -11.06 -6.55 -4.93
C SER A 82 -9.91 -5.85 -5.67
N ALA A 83 -10.05 -5.62 -6.98
CA ALA A 83 -9.10 -4.87 -7.79
C ALA A 83 -9.01 -3.42 -7.30
N PHE A 84 -10.14 -2.75 -7.14
CA PHE A 84 -10.21 -1.37 -6.67
C PHE A 84 -9.81 -1.22 -5.21
N ALA A 85 -10.08 -2.21 -4.35
CA ALA A 85 -9.54 -2.25 -2.99
C ALA A 85 -8.01 -2.33 -2.98
N THR A 86 -7.42 -3.16 -3.84
CA THR A 86 -5.97 -3.28 -3.96
C THR A 86 -5.34 -1.98 -4.43
N LEU A 87 -5.91 -1.33 -5.45
CA LEU A 87 -5.48 -0.03 -5.94
C LEU A 87 -5.56 1.06 -4.86
N ALA A 88 -6.69 1.13 -4.14
CA ALA A 88 -6.87 2.12 -3.09
C ALA A 88 -5.91 1.89 -1.91
N ALA A 89 -5.62 0.64 -1.55
CA ALA A 89 -4.64 0.31 -0.52
C ALA A 89 -3.22 0.72 -0.93
N LEU A 90 -2.78 0.32 -2.12
CA LEU A 90 -1.44 0.64 -2.64
C LEU A 90 -1.26 2.15 -2.85
N GLY A 91 -2.24 2.82 -3.44
CA GLY A 91 -2.21 4.27 -3.64
C GLY A 91 -2.26 5.04 -2.32
N GLY A 92 -3.03 4.56 -1.34
CA GLY A 92 -3.12 5.16 -0.01
C GLY A 92 -1.84 5.02 0.82
N LEU A 93 -1.06 3.96 0.59
CA LEU A 93 0.26 3.75 1.18
C LEU A 93 1.37 4.51 0.42
N GLY A 94 1.29 4.58 -0.92
CA GLY A 94 2.24 5.30 -1.76
C GLY A 94 2.14 6.82 -1.61
N TRP A 95 0.92 7.36 -1.53
CA TRP A 95 0.64 8.80 -1.43
C TRP A 95 -0.31 9.16 -0.28
N PRO A 96 0.15 9.09 0.98
CA PRO A 96 -0.71 9.31 2.15
C PRO A 96 -1.31 10.72 2.26
N ARG A 97 -0.73 11.73 1.58
CA ARG A 97 -1.26 13.11 1.55
C ARG A 97 -2.36 13.35 0.52
N HIS A 98 -2.51 12.49 -0.49
CA HIS A 98 -3.39 12.72 -1.65
C HIS A 98 -4.56 11.74 -1.73
N LYS A 99 -5.05 11.25 -0.59
CA LYS A 99 -6.11 10.22 -0.52
C LYS A 99 -7.41 10.65 -1.21
N ILE A 100 -7.83 11.92 -1.08
CA ILE A 100 -9.04 12.42 -1.75
C ILE A 100 -8.86 12.41 -3.27
N THR A 101 -7.73 12.92 -3.77
CA THR A 101 -7.40 12.87 -5.20
C THR A 101 -7.38 11.44 -5.73
N LEU A 102 -6.82 10.50 -4.96
CA LEU A 102 -6.80 9.08 -5.29
C LEU A 102 -8.22 8.51 -5.41
N VAL A 103 -9.10 8.78 -4.45
CA VAL A 103 -10.51 8.31 -4.46
C VAL A 103 -11.22 8.83 -5.69
N ILE A 104 -11.13 10.13 -5.96
CA ILE A 104 -11.77 10.75 -7.13
C ILE A 104 -11.21 10.13 -8.42
N PHE A 105 -9.88 9.98 -8.51
CA PHE A 105 -9.24 9.38 -9.67
C PHE A 105 -9.70 7.93 -9.89
N LEU A 106 -9.71 7.08 -8.85
CA LEU A 106 -10.14 5.70 -8.98
C LEU A 106 -11.64 5.60 -9.31
N ALA A 107 -12.50 6.42 -8.70
CA ALA A 107 -13.92 6.44 -9.03
C ALA A 107 -14.17 6.86 -10.50
N LEU A 108 -13.38 7.79 -11.03
CA LEU A 108 -13.41 8.17 -12.45
C LEU A 108 -12.87 7.06 -13.35
N VAL A 109 -11.82 6.36 -12.93
CA VAL A 109 -11.28 5.20 -13.68
C VAL A 109 -12.31 4.08 -13.75
N GLY A 110 -12.99 3.74 -12.65
CA GLY A 110 -14.07 2.75 -12.64
C GLY A 110 -15.22 3.14 -13.56
N ALA A 111 -15.70 4.39 -13.47
CA ALA A 111 -16.73 4.90 -14.36
C ALA A 111 -16.31 4.90 -15.84
N ALA A 112 -15.03 5.18 -16.13
CA ALA A 112 -14.51 5.12 -17.49
C ALA A 112 -14.45 3.68 -18.01
N ILE A 113 -13.97 2.73 -17.20
CA ILE A 113 -13.95 1.30 -17.56
C ILE A 113 -15.37 0.83 -17.89
N GLU A 114 -16.34 1.17 -17.05
CA GLU A 114 -17.76 0.83 -17.22
C GLU A 114 -18.32 1.36 -18.55
N VAL A 115 -18.07 2.64 -18.85
CA VAL A 115 -18.48 3.25 -20.12
C VAL A 115 -17.79 2.61 -21.31
N LEU A 116 -16.49 2.29 -21.21
CA LEU A 116 -15.76 1.61 -22.28
C LEU A 116 -16.26 0.18 -22.52
N GLN A 117 -16.57 -0.56 -21.45
CA GLN A 117 -17.13 -1.91 -21.53
C GLN A 117 -18.49 -1.92 -22.23
N GLY A 118 -19.32 -0.91 -21.98
CA GLY A 118 -20.59 -0.67 -22.68
C GLY A 118 -20.46 -0.22 -24.14
N THR A 119 -19.25 0.00 -24.67
CA THR A 119 -19.07 0.30 -26.11
C THR A 119 -19.09 -0.98 -26.95
N THR A 120 -19.43 -0.83 -28.23
CA THR A 120 -19.45 -1.92 -29.21
C THR A 120 -18.08 -2.57 -29.46
N LEU A 121 -17.01 -2.07 -28.84
CA LEU A 121 -15.67 -2.67 -28.91
C LEU A 121 -15.49 -3.84 -27.92
N ILE A 122 -16.20 -3.80 -26.79
CA ILE A 122 -16.08 -4.79 -25.71
C ILE A 122 -17.36 -5.62 -25.57
N ASP A 123 -18.51 -5.08 -26.03
CA ASP A 123 -19.81 -5.78 -26.09
C ASP A 123 -20.22 -6.39 -24.73
N ARG A 124 -19.91 -5.68 -23.64
CA ARG A 124 -20.38 -6.03 -22.29
C ARG A 124 -21.54 -5.11 -21.89
N ASP A 125 -22.43 -5.63 -21.06
CA ASP A 125 -23.52 -4.83 -20.50
C ASP A 125 -22.96 -3.80 -19.52
N LEU A 126 -23.42 -2.55 -19.67
CA LEU A 126 -23.15 -1.50 -18.70
C LEU A 126 -23.94 -1.79 -17.42
N ASP A 127 -23.24 -2.16 -16.35
CA ASP A 127 -23.76 -2.39 -15.00
C ASP A 127 -23.25 -1.34 -14.00
N VAL A 128 -24.13 -0.39 -13.65
CA VAL A 128 -23.86 0.60 -12.58
C VAL A 128 -23.50 -0.07 -11.24
N PHE A 129 -23.90 -1.31 -10.99
CA PHE A 129 -23.53 -2.03 -9.79
C PHE A 129 -22.04 -2.41 -9.75
N ASP A 130 -21.36 -2.52 -10.88
CA ASP A 130 -19.91 -2.77 -10.93
C ASP A 130 -19.15 -1.51 -10.52
N TRP A 131 -19.60 -0.34 -10.98
CA TRP A 131 -19.09 0.94 -10.48
C TRP A 131 -19.34 1.16 -8.98
N VAL A 132 -20.48 0.69 -8.45
CA VAL A 132 -20.74 0.71 -7.00
C VAL A 132 -19.80 -0.25 -6.27
N ALA A 133 -19.53 -1.43 -6.83
CA ALA A 133 -18.57 -2.38 -6.27
C ALA A 133 -17.16 -1.78 -6.22
N ASP A 134 -16.74 -1.04 -7.24
CA ASP A 134 -15.49 -0.29 -7.26
C ASP A 134 -15.42 0.71 -6.09
N CYS A 135 -16.49 1.47 -5.86
CA CYS A 135 -16.56 2.45 -4.77
C CYS A 135 -16.44 1.77 -3.38
N ILE A 136 -17.10 0.62 -3.20
CA ILE A 136 -16.99 -0.19 -1.97
C ILE A 136 -15.56 -0.70 -1.80
N GLY A 137 -14.96 -1.20 -2.89
CA GLY A 137 -13.56 -1.62 -2.94
C GLY A 137 -12.62 -0.50 -2.49
N ILE A 138 -12.75 0.69 -3.08
CA ILE A 138 -11.94 1.87 -2.75
C ILE A 138 -12.03 2.19 -1.25
N ALA A 139 -13.24 2.19 -0.68
CA ALA A 139 -13.44 2.45 0.74
C ALA A 139 -12.73 1.39 1.61
N GLY A 140 -12.88 0.11 1.28
CA GLY A 140 -12.20 -0.99 1.97
C GLY A 140 -10.67 -0.90 1.89
N GLY A 141 -10.14 -0.62 0.70
CA GLY A 141 -8.70 -0.46 0.48
C GLY A 141 -8.08 0.70 1.28
N LEU A 142 -8.80 1.82 1.39
CA LEU A 142 -8.37 2.94 2.23
C LEU A 142 -8.36 2.58 3.72
N VAL A 143 -9.35 1.83 4.20
CA VAL A 143 -9.36 1.33 5.59
C VAL A 143 -8.12 0.46 5.84
N VAL A 144 -7.79 -0.45 4.92
CA VAL A 144 -6.57 -1.26 5.01
C VAL A 144 -5.32 -0.38 5.07
N ALA A 145 -5.18 0.60 4.18
CA ALA A 145 -4.05 1.53 4.20
C ALA A 145 -3.95 2.31 5.53
N LEU A 146 -5.08 2.71 6.11
CA LEU A 146 -5.12 3.37 7.42
C LEU A 146 -4.68 2.42 8.54
N CYS A 147 -5.19 1.18 8.55
CA CYS A 147 -4.81 0.17 9.53
C CYS A 147 -3.32 -0.17 9.48
N VAL A 148 -2.75 -0.31 8.28
CA VAL A 148 -1.32 -0.57 8.07
C VAL A 148 -0.49 0.61 8.59
N ASN A 149 -0.82 1.84 8.20
CA ASN A 149 -0.13 3.03 8.69
C ASN A 149 -0.19 3.11 10.23
N TRP A 150 -1.36 2.85 10.83
CA TRP A 150 -1.53 2.86 12.28
C TRP A 150 -0.72 1.78 12.99
N ALA A 151 -0.68 0.56 12.44
CA ALA A 151 0.11 -0.54 13.01
C ALA A 151 1.62 -0.26 12.95
N MET A 152 2.09 0.43 11.91
CA MET A 152 3.48 0.85 11.79
C MET A 152 3.83 1.95 12.80
N HIS A 153 2.94 2.93 13.01
CA HIS A 153 3.15 4.00 13.98
C HIS A 153 3.07 3.54 15.45
N ARG A 154 2.40 2.44 15.77
CA ARG A 154 2.35 1.88 17.13
C ARG A 154 3.63 1.14 17.56
N LYS A 155 4.48 0.76 16.60
CA LYS A 155 5.68 -0.05 16.86
C LYS A 155 6.98 0.79 16.93
N GLY A 156 6.90 2.09 16.67
CA GLY A 156 8.00 3.06 16.86
C GLY A 156 7.77 3.92 18.08
#